data_AF-A0A970SHZ3-F1
#
_entry.id   AF-A0A970SHZ3-F1
#
_cell.length_a   1.000
_cell.length_b   1.000
_cell.length_c   1.000
_cell.angle_alpha   90.00
_cell.angle_beta   90.00
_cell.angle_gamma   90.00
#
_symmetry.space_group_name_H-M   'P 1'
#
loop_
_entity.id
_entity.type
_entity.pdbx_description
1 polymer ?
#
loop_
_entity_poly.entity_id
_entity_poly.type
_entity_poly.pdbx_seq_one_letter_code
_entity_poly.pdbx_strand_id
1 'polypeptide(L)'
;MFNLTFFSRNFSAQPPLPGVHQVKKLSWSIEGGPDEALIITHTSPQHLFNLLSILRFPIIISDCFSNPVWWGYISTIEVFFQQVKFTLSLENLFNKVKVVYSMLSPNNHPSAALSETPFTHATLSQTEYGIKERVLFRQGIDDDYALALRDTFLHQCSKPHAMLNPHNLTDPPRIHLTAKGWFHTLGWRFCQNLNGYWANHGPGPGIQAVCDGTTTAVAQRFRYFGTNIPRLKHVYFRLRSVGAPAYNLQARLYSYSSGNPDATLETSASVDASTLSNYTYNWIKFTFPGTTSFTDAVSYWVGLMGSASNATNYILMKTDEHISFSQPDLNAKRYSPNAWKFLTPSVEANARPDLYFRAVFIEDSGQTLQALSTATGEFFTHIQTLSTDVESSPYRDHGLTTLEEIRKLMKHGTANQRLVLASVDSNRRLKYNEAPDPLKPTALMDPRGRFYTLTHQPIPAWNPPIGQYIILVGADGFNPPFDLHQTPLFFLDKFVYRGVS
;
A
#
# COMPACT_ATOMS: atom_id res chain seq x y z
N MET A 1 -36.73 13.84 -1.78
CA MET A 1 -36.54 13.67 -0.31
C MET A 1 -35.72 12.40 -0.13
N PHE A 2 -34.69 12.42 0.71
CA PHE A 2 -33.82 11.25 0.95
C PHE A 2 -34.24 10.53 2.23
N ASN A 3 -34.15 9.20 2.21
CA ASN A 3 -34.37 8.36 3.38
C ASN A 3 -33.02 7.90 3.94
N LEU A 4 -32.84 7.94 5.26
CA LEU A 4 -31.60 7.53 5.91
C LEU A 4 -31.85 6.28 6.76
N THR A 5 -31.01 5.28 6.57
CA THR A 5 -30.99 4.06 7.38
C THR A 5 -29.66 3.97 8.11
N PHE A 6 -29.74 3.83 9.42
CA PHE A 6 -28.57 3.66 10.29
C PHE A 6 -28.46 2.20 10.75
N PHE A 7 -27.24 1.75 10.93
CA PHE A 7 -26.92 0.45 11.49
C PHE A 7 -26.02 0.63 12.70
N SER A 8 -25.95 -0.37 13.57
CA SER A 8 -25.02 -0.35 14.68
C SER A 8 -23.61 -0.67 14.19
N ARG A 9 -22.61 -0.56 15.06
CA ARG A 9 -21.21 -0.87 14.72
C ARG A 9 -21.02 -2.32 14.26
N ASN A 10 -21.82 -3.26 14.74
CA ASN A 10 -21.74 -4.65 14.27
C ASN A 10 -22.56 -4.91 12.98
N PHE A 11 -23.04 -3.85 12.33
CA PHE A 11 -23.87 -3.88 11.11
C PHE A 11 -25.29 -4.43 11.32
N SER A 12 -25.76 -4.60 12.56
CA SER A 12 -27.17 -4.90 12.82
C SER A 12 -28.04 -3.68 12.54
N ALA A 13 -29.27 -3.91 12.09
CA ALA A 13 -30.25 -2.84 11.89
C ALA A 13 -30.48 -2.07 13.20
N GLN A 14 -30.65 -0.75 13.09
CA GLN A 14 -31.03 0.10 14.20
C GLN A 14 -32.41 0.70 13.96
N PRO A 15 -33.19 0.96 15.03
CA PRO A 15 -34.38 1.77 14.90
C PRO A 15 -34.01 3.16 14.34
N PRO A 16 -34.96 3.85 13.69
CA PRO A 16 -34.74 5.22 13.22
C PRO A 16 -34.22 6.09 14.36
N LEU A 17 -33.14 6.83 14.07
CA LEU A 17 -32.57 7.76 15.05
C LEU A 17 -33.55 8.92 15.31
N PRO A 18 -33.56 9.49 16.52
CA PRO A 18 -34.46 10.58 16.86
C PRO A 18 -34.08 11.88 16.14
N GLY A 19 -35.08 12.53 15.54
CA GLY A 19 -34.95 13.83 14.92
C GLY A 19 -35.28 13.84 13.42
N VAL A 20 -35.26 15.03 12.83
CA VAL A 20 -35.41 15.20 11.38
C VAL A 20 -34.03 15.33 10.76
N HIS A 21 -33.68 14.38 9.89
CA HIS A 21 -32.39 14.35 9.21
C HIS A 21 -32.50 14.94 7.79
N GLN A 22 -31.69 15.95 7.51
CA GLN A 22 -31.62 16.60 6.21
C GLN A 22 -30.24 16.39 5.58
N VAL A 23 -30.22 15.78 4.40
CA VAL A 23 -28.99 15.66 3.60
C VAL A 23 -28.67 17.00 2.96
N LYS A 24 -27.52 17.60 3.31
CA LYS A 24 -27.07 18.88 2.75
C LYS A 24 -26.00 18.72 1.68
N LYS A 25 -25.16 17.69 1.77
CA LYS A 25 -24.11 17.40 0.78
C LYS A 25 -23.96 15.90 0.62
N LEU A 26 -23.83 15.45 -0.63
CA LEU A 26 -23.34 14.12 -0.98
C LEU A 26 -22.21 14.29 -1.99
N SER A 27 -21.17 13.46 -1.89
CA SER A 27 -20.07 13.46 -2.85
C SER A 27 -19.63 12.06 -3.16
N TRP A 28 -19.11 11.90 -4.38
CA TRP A 28 -18.63 10.65 -4.92
C TRP A 28 -17.29 10.87 -5.62
N SER A 29 -16.50 9.80 -5.68
CA SER A 29 -15.23 9.75 -6.37
C SER A 29 -15.01 8.39 -7.02
N ILE A 30 -14.07 8.32 -7.96
CA ILE A 30 -13.55 7.07 -8.53
C ILE A 30 -12.78 6.20 -7.51
N GLU A 31 -12.60 6.70 -6.29
CA GLU A 31 -11.94 6.02 -5.18
C GLU A 31 -13.01 5.45 -4.23
N GLY A 32 -13.79 4.50 -4.72
CA GLY A 32 -14.75 3.74 -3.92
C GLY A 32 -16.21 4.16 -4.08
N GLY A 33 -16.53 5.12 -4.95
CA GLY A 33 -17.90 5.62 -5.11
C GLY A 33 -18.20 6.69 -4.06
N PRO A 34 -19.02 6.44 -3.02
CA PRO A 34 -19.27 7.41 -1.96
C PRO A 34 -17.99 7.96 -1.33
N ASP A 35 -17.85 9.29 -1.25
CA ASP A 35 -16.69 9.97 -0.67
C ASP A 35 -17.03 10.59 0.69
N GLU A 36 -17.85 11.64 0.70
CA GLU A 36 -18.30 12.35 1.91
C GLU A 36 -19.79 12.72 1.82
N ALA A 37 -20.49 12.65 2.96
CA ALA A 37 -21.84 13.18 3.12
C ALA A 37 -21.95 14.07 4.36
N LEU A 38 -22.71 15.17 4.24
CA LEU A 38 -23.06 16.06 5.35
C LEU A 38 -24.56 16.00 5.58
N ILE A 39 -24.93 15.64 6.81
CA ILE A 39 -26.32 15.55 7.25
C ILE A 39 -26.52 16.48 8.43
N ILE A 40 -27.54 17.33 8.36
CA ILE A 40 -27.97 18.16 9.49
C ILE A 40 -29.16 17.50 10.15
N THR A 41 -29.05 17.26 11.45
CA THR A 41 -30.13 16.69 12.26
C THR A 41 -30.67 17.75 13.21
N HIS A 42 -31.99 17.91 13.19
CA HIS A 42 -32.73 18.72 14.15
C HIS A 42 -33.45 17.79 15.11
N THR A 43 -33.15 17.92 16.40
CA THR A 43 -33.70 17.06 17.46
C THR A 43 -33.90 17.85 18.75
N SER A 44 -34.67 17.31 19.68
CA SER A 44 -34.85 17.93 21.00
C SER A 44 -33.56 17.83 21.82
N PRO A 45 -33.28 18.78 22.72
CA PRO A 45 -32.07 18.76 23.56
C PRO A 45 -31.86 17.47 24.36
N GLN A 46 -32.95 16.78 24.73
CA GLN A 46 -32.92 15.52 25.49
C GLN A 46 -32.31 14.34 24.70
N HIS A 47 -32.42 14.35 23.36
CA HIS A 47 -31.89 13.29 22.50
C HIS A 47 -30.52 13.62 21.88
N LEU A 48 -30.02 14.83 22.12
CA LEU A 48 -28.77 15.36 21.57
C LEU A 48 -27.57 14.46 21.94
N PHE A 49 -27.50 14.03 23.20
CA PHE A 49 -26.40 13.21 23.72
C PHE A 49 -26.49 11.75 23.28
N ASN A 50 -27.69 11.21 23.02
CA ASN A 50 -27.85 9.85 22.50
C ASN A 50 -27.16 9.69 21.14
N LEU A 51 -27.15 10.76 20.33
CA LEU A 51 -26.52 10.77 19.01
C LEU A 51 -24.99 10.83 19.07
N LEU A 52 -24.36 11.16 20.21
CA LEU A 52 -22.90 11.08 20.32
C LEU A 52 -22.39 9.63 20.26
N SER A 53 -23.24 8.67 20.59
CA SER A 53 -22.91 7.25 20.60
C SER A 53 -22.90 6.59 19.21
N ILE A 54 -23.17 7.33 18.13
CA ILE A 54 -23.31 6.76 16.77
C ILE A 54 -22.02 6.82 15.94
N LEU A 55 -20.90 7.23 16.54
CA LEU A 55 -19.63 7.28 15.83
C LEU A 55 -19.27 5.87 15.28
N ARG A 56 -18.86 5.79 14.01
CA ARG A 56 -18.63 4.55 13.23
C ARG A 56 -19.91 3.75 12.88
N PHE A 57 -21.11 4.29 13.14
CA PHE A 57 -22.33 3.65 12.66
C PHE A 57 -22.37 3.67 11.14
N PRO A 58 -22.63 2.53 10.48
CA PRO A 58 -22.93 2.50 9.06
C PRO A 58 -24.19 3.30 8.76
N ILE A 59 -24.18 3.97 7.62
CA ILE A 59 -25.31 4.72 7.10
C ILE A 59 -25.51 4.39 5.63
N ILE A 60 -26.78 4.26 5.23
CA ILE A 60 -27.22 4.21 3.85
C ILE A 60 -28.21 5.34 3.62
N ILE A 61 -28.01 6.10 2.55
CA ILE A 61 -28.90 7.15 2.09
C ILE A 61 -29.54 6.65 0.80
N SER A 62 -30.87 6.65 0.77
CA SER A 62 -31.67 6.17 -0.35
C SER A 62 -32.53 7.29 -0.95
N ASP A 63 -32.86 7.14 -2.23
CA ASP A 63 -33.82 8.02 -2.91
C ASP A 63 -35.27 7.76 -2.45
N CYS A 64 -36.22 8.47 -3.07
CA CYS A 64 -37.66 8.31 -2.77
C CYS A 64 -38.22 6.93 -3.16
N PHE A 65 -37.51 6.15 -3.97
CA PHE A 65 -37.88 4.78 -4.35
C PHE A 65 -37.14 3.73 -3.51
N SER A 66 -36.44 4.16 -2.46
CA SER A 66 -35.63 3.31 -1.57
C SER A 66 -34.40 2.68 -2.23
N ASN A 67 -33.96 3.19 -3.38
CA ASN A 67 -32.70 2.77 -3.98
C ASN A 67 -31.52 3.42 -3.23
N PRO A 68 -30.50 2.66 -2.78
CA PRO A 68 -29.30 3.23 -2.17
C PRO A 68 -28.54 4.10 -3.16
N VAL A 69 -28.24 5.34 -2.78
CA VAL A 69 -27.51 6.32 -3.59
C VAL A 69 -26.16 6.72 -2.98
N TRP A 70 -26.04 6.56 -1.65
CA TRP A 70 -24.81 6.84 -0.91
C TRP A 70 -24.72 5.96 0.32
N TRP A 71 -23.53 5.47 0.66
CA TRP A 71 -23.31 4.61 1.83
C TRP A 71 -21.91 4.81 2.41
N GLY A 72 -21.79 4.62 3.73
CA GLY A 72 -20.55 4.87 4.44
C GLY A 72 -20.70 4.65 5.93
N TYR A 73 -19.89 5.38 6.71
CA TYR A 73 -19.95 5.40 8.17
C TYR A 73 -19.88 6.83 8.71
N ILE A 74 -20.46 7.06 9.90
CA ILE A 74 -20.35 8.34 10.60
C ILE A 74 -18.93 8.51 11.13
N SER A 75 -18.22 9.50 10.59
CA SER A 75 -16.81 9.77 10.93
C SER A 75 -16.64 10.87 11.97
N THR A 76 -17.51 11.88 11.93
CA THR A 76 -17.46 13.05 12.81
C THR A 76 -18.88 13.51 13.15
N ILE A 77 -19.06 13.90 14.41
CA ILE A 77 -20.31 14.41 14.96
C ILE A 77 -19.99 15.77 15.57
N GLU A 78 -20.68 16.80 15.09
CA GLU A 78 -20.56 18.14 15.64
C GLU A 78 -21.90 18.60 16.18
N VAL A 79 -21.94 18.97 17.44
CA VAL A 79 -23.16 19.37 18.13
C VAL A 79 -23.07 20.85 18.45
N PHE A 80 -24.02 21.61 17.93
CA PHE A 80 -24.15 23.05 18.17
C PHE A 80 -25.26 23.24 19.19
N PHE A 81 -24.89 23.74 20.36
CA PHE A 81 -25.83 24.01 21.44
C PHE A 81 -25.44 25.32 22.14
N GLN A 82 -26.33 26.32 22.07
CA GLN A 82 -26.06 27.66 22.57
C GLN A 82 -24.76 28.23 21.95
N GLN A 83 -23.83 28.73 22.76
CA GLN A 83 -22.56 29.30 22.32
C GLN A 83 -21.41 28.28 22.28
N VAL A 84 -21.72 26.98 22.21
CA VAL A 84 -20.75 25.91 22.33
C VAL A 84 -20.89 24.92 21.18
N LYS A 85 -19.75 24.50 20.63
CA LYS A 85 -19.62 23.42 19.66
C LYS A 85 -18.88 22.25 20.30
N PHE A 86 -19.52 21.09 20.35
CA PHE A 86 -18.88 19.82 20.71
C PHE A 86 -18.54 19.05 19.44
N THR A 87 -17.28 18.66 19.27
CA THR A 87 -16.85 17.82 18.15
C THR A 87 -16.34 16.47 18.66
N LEU A 88 -16.88 15.38 18.13
CA LEU A 88 -16.40 14.02 18.34
C LEU A 88 -16.01 13.43 16.98
N SER A 89 -14.77 12.97 16.83
CA SER A 89 -14.25 12.47 15.55
C SER A 89 -13.43 11.21 15.69
N LEU A 90 -13.48 10.36 14.66
CA LEU A 90 -12.58 9.23 14.50
C LEU A 90 -11.20 9.64 13.97
N GLU A 91 -11.02 10.87 13.48
CA GLU A 91 -9.79 11.29 12.81
C GLU A 91 -8.56 11.15 13.72
N ASN A 92 -8.68 11.62 14.96
CA ASN A 92 -7.62 11.58 15.97
C ASN A 92 -7.60 10.30 16.82
N LEU A 93 -8.41 9.29 16.46
CA LEU A 93 -8.41 8.00 17.14
C LEU A 93 -7.29 7.11 16.59
N PHE A 94 -6.41 6.64 17.48
CA PHE A 94 -5.36 5.68 17.19
C PHE A 94 -5.28 4.66 18.33
N ASN A 95 -5.56 3.40 18.01
CA ASN A 95 -5.68 2.32 18.99
C ASN A 95 -4.67 1.19 18.76
N LYS A 96 -3.73 1.38 17.83
CA LYS A 96 -2.55 0.54 17.64
C LYS A 96 -1.34 1.43 17.33
N VAL A 97 -0.31 1.42 18.18
CA VAL A 97 0.76 2.43 18.12
C VAL A 97 2.13 1.77 18.27
N LYS A 98 3.12 2.24 17.51
CA LYS A 98 4.55 1.95 17.73
C LYS A 98 5.39 3.23 17.56
N VAL A 99 6.60 3.20 18.09
CA VAL A 99 7.60 4.26 17.93
C VAL A 99 8.80 3.71 17.16
N VAL A 100 9.21 4.42 16.11
CA VAL A 100 10.48 4.26 15.40
C VAL A 100 11.40 5.38 15.86
N TYR A 101 12.58 5.03 16.35
CA TYR A 101 13.50 5.99 16.95
C TYR A 101 14.97 5.72 16.61
N SER A 102 15.80 6.75 16.75
CA SER A 102 17.26 6.62 16.77
C SER A 102 17.77 7.00 18.15
N MET A 103 18.80 6.30 18.61
CA MET A 103 19.46 6.58 19.88
C MET A 103 20.41 7.77 19.73
N LEU A 104 20.64 8.48 20.83
CA LEU A 104 21.76 9.41 20.95
C LEU A 104 23.06 8.60 21.04
N SER A 105 23.96 8.79 20.09
CA SER A 105 25.33 8.29 20.24
C SER A 105 26.11 9.21 21.20
N PRO A 106 27.14 8.71 21.91
CA PRO A 106 27.94 9.52 22.86
C PRO A 106 28.58 10.79 22.28
N ASN A 107 28.71 10.87 20.96
CA ASN A 107 29.16 12.04 20.21
C ASN A 107 28.03 13.03 19.87
N ASN A 108 26.85 12.90 20.50
CA ASN A 108 25.65 13.69 20.25
C ASN A 108 25.16 13.66 18.79
N HIS A 109 25.58 12.65 18.01
CA HIS A 109 25.02 12.39 16.68
C HIS A 109 23.90 11.34 16.80
N PRO A 110 22.78 11.51 16.07
CA PRO A 110 21.77 10.47 15.97
C PRO A 110 22.41 9.20 15.39
N SER A 111 22.14 8.05 15.98
CA SER A 111 22.53 6.77 15.38
C SER A 111 21.90 6.64 13.99
N ALA A 112 22.67 6.18 13.00
CA ALA A 112 22.14 5.88 11.67
C ALA A 112 21.19 4.66 11.69
N ALA A 113 21.33 3.78 12.69
CA ALA A 113 20.41 2.68 12.92
C ALA A 113 19.12 3.19 13.57
N LEU A 114 17.99 2.84 12.94
CA LEU A 114 16.65 3.02 13.51
C LEU A 114 16.27 1.76 14.30
N SER A 115 15.76 1.97 15.50
CA SER A 115 15.15 0.96 16.36
C SER A 115 13.64 1.14 16.36
N GLU A 116 12.90 0.05 16.62
CA GLU A 116 11.44 0.08 16.71
C GLU A 116 10.95 -0.57 18.00
N THR A 117 9.95 0.03 18.65
CA THR A 117 9.20 -0.63 19.72
C THR A 117 8.20 -1.63 19.12
N PRO A 118 7.86 -2.72 19.83
CA PRO A 118 6.69 -3.52 19.49
C PRO A 118 5.40 -2.68 19.48
N PHE A 119 4.43 -3.07 18.66
CA PHE A 119 3.10 -2.46 18.69
C PHE A 119 2.42 -2.66 20.05
N THR A 120 1.77 -1.62 20.55
CA THR A 120 0.80 -1.69 21.65
C THR A 120 -0.62 -1.55 21.12
N HIS A 121 -1.59 -2.17 21.81
CA HIS A 121 -2.96 -2.35 21.32
C HIS A 121 -3.99 -1.98 22.38
N ALA A 122 -4.97 -1.15 22.03
CA ALA A 122 -6.19 -0.95 22.82
C ALA A 122 -7.32 -1.82 22.27
N THR A 123 -7.32 -3.11 22.63
CA THR A 123 -8.19 -4.15 22.06
C THR A 123 -9.69 -3.82 22.12
N LEU A 124 -10.19 -3.32 23.27
CA LEU A 124 -11.59 -2.91 23.40
C LEU A 124 -11.96 -1.78 22.43
N SER A 125 -11.06 -0.81 22.23
CA SER A 125 -11.31 0.24 21.22
C SER A 125 -11.26 -0.32 19.81
N GLN A 126 -10.40 -1.30 19.52
CA GLN A 126 -10.30 -1.91 18.20
C GLN A 126 -11.59 -2.65 17.86
N THR A 127 -12.15 -3.40 18.80
CA THR A 127 -13.45 -4.07 18.63
C THR A 127 -14.58 -3.08 18.36
N GLU A 128 -14.57 -1.93 19.05
CA GLU A 128 -15.62 -0.93 18.91
C GLU A 128 -15.51 -0.16 17.59
N TYR A 129 -14.34 0.40 17.28
CA TYR A 129 -14.19 1.38 16.19
C TYR A 129 -13.48 0.84 14.95
N GLY A 130 -12.79 -0.30 15.03
CA GLY A 130 -11.83 -0.76 14.04
C GLY A 130 -10.40 -0.42 14.41
N ILE A 131 -9.45 -0.93 13.63
CA ILE A 131 -8.01 -0.79 13.90
C ILE A 131 -7.48 0.46 13.20
N LYS A 132 -7.07 1.46 13.99
CA LYS A 132 -6.38 2.67 13.53
C LYS A 132 -4.96 2.72 14.05
N GLU A 133 -4.01 2.72 13.13
CA GLU A 133 -2.58 2.63 13.41
C GLU A 133 -1.88 4.00 13.37
N ARG A 134 -0.89 4.16 14.25
CA ARG A 134 0.05 5.29 14.21
C ARG A 134 1.48 4.82 14.45
N VAL A 135 2.38 5.24 13.56
CA VAL A 135 3.83 5.14 13.77
C VAL A 135 4.34 6.52 14.16
N LEU A 136 4.97 6.61 15.32
CA LEU A 136 5.60 7.83 15.81
C LEU A 136 7.10 7.78 15.47
N PHE A 137 7.63 8.85 14.89
CA PHE A 137 9.06 8.96 14.61
C PHE A 137 9.72 9.90 15.61
N ARG A 138 10.81 9.47 16.23
CA ARG A 138 11.60 10.29 17.17
C ARG A 138 13.10 10.11 16.92
N GLN A 139 13.88 11.06 17.39
CA GLN A 139 15.34 10.99 17.32
C GLN A 139 15.90 11.37 18.68
N GLY A 140 17.00 10.74 19.03
CA GLY A 140 17.73 10.98 20.26
C GLY A 140 16.95 10.63 21.52
N ILE A 141 16.27 9.48 21.50
CA ILE A 141 15.61 8.92 22.68
C ILE A 141 16.11 7.49 22.91
N ASP A 142 16.05 7.04 24.16
CA ASP A 142 16.33 5.64 24.52
C ASP A 142 15.06 4.77 24.44
N ASP A 143 15.25 3.47 24.66
CA ASP A 143 14.22 2.44 24.56
C ASP A 143 13.09 2.66 25.57
N ASP A 144 13.44 3.03 26.81
CA ASP A 144 12.49 3.24 27.90
C ASP A 144 11.62 4.47 27.63
N TYR A 145 12.21 5.56 27.15
CA TYR A 145 11.48 6.75 26.72
C TYR A 145 10.57 6.43 25.52
N ALA A 146 11.05 5.65 24.55
CA ALA A 146 10.23 5.25 23.40
C ALA A 146 9.00 4.43 23.83
N LEU A 147 9.17 3.49 24.77
CA LEU A 147 8.07 2.70 25.33
C LEU A 147 7.08 3.58 26.12
N ALA A 148 7.57 4.46 26.99
CA ALA A 148 6.73 5.37 27.76
C ALA A 148 5.95 6.35 26.87
N LEU A 149 6.59 6.89 25.83
CA LEU A 149 5.96 7.76 24.83
C LEU A 149 4.84 7.01 24.08
N ARG A 150 5.11 5.79 23.64
CA ARG A 150 4.15 4.93 22.94
C ARG A 150 2.89 4.73 23.78
N ASP A 151 3.07 4.36 25.05
CA ASP A 151 1.98 4.00 25.94
C ASP A 151 1.17 5.24 26.38
N THR A 152 1.86 6.36 26.63
CA THR A 152 1.21 7.66 26.90
C THR A 152 0.35 8.12 25.71
N PHE A 153 0.89 8.02 24.49
CA PHE A 153 0.15 8.38 23.27
C PHE A 153 -1.06 7.47 23.06
N LEU A 154 -0.92 6.14 23.24
CA LEU A 154 -2.04 5.22 23.15
C LEU A 154 -3.13 5.57 24.17
N HIS A 155 -2.76 5.84 25.42
CA HIS A 155 -3.73 6.22 26.46
C HIS A 155 -4.51 7.49 26.05
N GLN A 156 -3.85 8.48 25.47
CA GLN A 156 -4.45 9.74 25.02
C GLN A 156 -5.26 9.65 23.73
N CYS A 157 -5.04 8.65 22.87
CA CYS A 157 -5.68 8.59 21.54
C CYS A 157 -6.50 7.33 21.29
N SER A 158 -6.52 6.38 22.23
CA SER A 158 -7.22 5.09 22.07
C SER A 158 -8.74 5.19 22.03
N LYS A 159 -9.33 6.36 22.32
CA LYS A 159 -10.78 6.57 22.25
C LYS A 159 -11.08 7.91 21.58
N PRO A 160 -12.28 8.10 21.00
CA PRO A 160 -12.68 9.40 20.51
C PRO A 160 -12.79 10.39 21.67
N HIS A 161 -12.13 11.54 21.56
CA HIS A 161 -12.19 12.60 22.56
C HIS A 161 -13.11 13.71 22.09
N ALA A 162 -13.98 14.17 22.99
CA ALA A 162 -14.84 15.32 22.73
C ALA A 162 -14.00 16.60 22.84
N MET A 163 -13.99 17.40 21.77
CA MET A 163 -13.37 18.71 21.75
C MET A 163 -14.44 19.78 21.92
N LEU A 164 -14.22 20.71 22.85
CA LEU A 164 -15.10 21.83 23.13
C LEU A 164 -14.54 23.10 22.47
N ASN A 165 -15.32 23.74 21.61
CA ASN A 165 -14.94 25.00 20.98
C ASN A 165 -16.04 26.06 21.22
N PRO A 166 -15.68 27.32 21.50
CA PRO A 166 -16.66 28.40 21.53
C PRO A 166 -17.29 28.59 20.15
N HIS A 167 -18.58 28.91 20.13
CA HIS A 167 -19.34 29.13 18.91
C HIS A 167 -20.13 30.44 19.03
N ASN A 168 -19.92 31.36 18.09
CA ASN A 168 -20.40 32.74 18.20
C ASN A 168 -21.84 32.96 17.70
N LEU A 169 -22.58 31.90 17.36
CA LEU A 169 -23.92 32.02 16.78
C LEU A 169 -25.00 31.51 17.74
N THR A 170 -26.04 32.31 17.95
CA THR A 170 -27.31 31.91 18.57
C THR A 170 -28.18 31.16 17.56
N ASP A 171 -27.64 30.10 16.99
CA ASP A 171 -28.39 29.23 16.08
C ASP A 171 -29.23 28.21 16.89
N PRO A 172 -30.37 27.75 16.34
CA PRO A 172 -31.13 26.67 16.98
C PRO A 172 -30.26 25.42 17.12
N PRO A 173 -30.43 24.63 18.20
CA PRO A 173 -29.68 23.39 18.41
C PRO A 173 -29.74 22.49 17.18
N ARG A 174 -28.58 22.10 16.69
CA ARG A 174 -28.45 21.24 15.51
C ARG A 174 -27.21 20.36 15.61
N ILE A 175 -27.26 19.22 14.93
CA ILE A 175 -26.15 18.28 14.87
C ILE A 175 -25.72 18.15 13.42
N HIS A 176 -24.43 18.30 13.16
CA HIS A 176 -23.81 18.01 11.88
C HIS A 176 -23.16 16.63 11.97
N LEU A 177 -23.64 15.72 11.13
CA LEU A 177 -23.07 14.40 10.96
C LEU A 177 -22.28 14.40 9.66
N THR A 178 -20.98 14.16 9.77
CA THR A 178 -20.11 13.97 8.60
C THR A 178 -19.85 12.48 8.43
N ALA A 179 -20.35 11.91 7.35
CA ALA A 179 -20.13 10.53 6.97
C ALA A 179 -19.04 10.44 5.89
N LYS A 180 -18.25 9.36 5.94
CA LYS A 180 -17.24 9.03 4.90
C LYS A 180 -17.55 7.68 4.28
N GLY A 181 -17.21 7.52 3.00
CA GLY A 181 -17.30 6.24 2.30
C GLY A 181 -16.35 5.19 2.90
N TRP A 182 -16.70 3.92 2.75
CA TRP A 182 -15.91 2.81 3.31
C TRP A 182 -14.49 2.71 2.74
N PHE A 183 -14.24 3.21 1.53
CA PHE A 183 -12.89 3.21 0.95
C PHE A 183 -11.86 3.96 1.81
N HIS A 184 -12.30 4.99 2.56
CA HIS A 184 -11.45 5.73 3.50
C HIS A 184 -10.89 4.85 4.64
N THR A 185 -11.51 3.72 4.96
CA THR A 185 -11.02 2.85 6.06
C THR A 185 -9.73 2.13 5.68
N LEU A 186 -9.40 2.00 4.39
CA LEU A 186 -8.09 1.50 3.95
C LEU A 186 -6.94 2.43 4.38
N GLY A 187 -7.24 3.69 4.72
CA GLY A 187 -6.25 4.65 5.23
C GLY A 187 -5.96 4.51 6.72
N TRP A 188 -6.61 3.58 7.41
CA TRP A 188 -6.50 3.44 8.87
C TRP A 188 -5.27 2.66 9.31
N ARG A 189 -4.69 1.86 8.42
CA ARG A 189 -3.57 0.96 8.71
C ARG A 189 -2.43 1.16 7.72
N PHE A 190 -1.21 0.98 8.20
CA PHE A 190 -0.03 0.98 7.33
C PHE A 190 0.01 -0.32 6.54
N CYS A 191 0.49 -0.24 5.30
CA CYS A 191 0.85 -1.43 4.56
C CYS A 191 2.34 -1.74 4.78
N GLN A 192 2.64 -2.97 5.13
CA GLN A 192 3.99 -3.50 5.08
C GLN A 192 3.94 -4.86 4.38
N ASN A 193 4.71 -4.97 3.31
CA ASN A 193 4.94 -6.23 2.62
C ASN A 193 6.45 -6.38 2.43
N LEU A 194 7.08 -7.23 3.22
CA LEU A 194 8.53 -7.43 3.15
C LEU A 194 8.94 -8.48 2.10
N ASN A 195 7.98 -9.00 1.34
CA ASN A 195 8.21 -10.05 0.36
C ASN A 195 8.52 -9.46 -1.03
N GLY A 196 9.24 -10.24 -1.83
CA GLY A 196 9.56 -9.93 -3.23
C GLY A 196 10.71 -8.94 -3.43
N TYR A 197 11.41 -8.59 -2.36
CA TYR A 197 12.72 -7.95 -2.42
C TYR A 197 13.60 -8.45 -1.29
N TRP A 198 14.58 -9.29 -1.60
CA TRP A 198 15.58 -9.75 -0.64
C TRP A 198 16.92 -9.14 -0.99
N ALA A 199 17.54 -8.46 -0.04
CA ALA A 199 18.83 -7.85 -0.29
C ALA A 199 19.72 -7.86 0.95
N ASN A 200 21.01 -7.92 0.71
CA ASN A 200 22.02 -7.54 1.67
C ASN A 200 22.85 -6.38 1.07
N HIS A 201 22.90 -5.27 1.79
CA HIS A 201 23.62 -4.06 1.39
C HIS A 201 24.92 -3.84 2.17
N GLY A 202 25.26 -4.72 3.12
CA GLY A 202 26.36 -4.53 4.06
C GLY A 202 25.93 -3.78 5.32
N PRO A 203 26.88 -3.20 6.08
CA PRO A 203 28.12 -2.59 5.60
C PRO A 203 29.42 -3.41 5.77
N GLY A 204 29.35 -4.69 6.12
CA GLY A 204 30.54 -5.44 6.50
C GLY A 204 31.57 -5.62 5.38
N PRO A 205 32.85 -5.79 5.76
CA PRO A 205 33.93 -6.00 4.81
C PRO A 205 33.87 -7.40 4.20
N GLY A 206 34.74 -7.65 3.22
CA GLY A 206 34.96 -8.99 2.68
C GLY A 206 34.90 -9.05 1.16
N ILE A 207 35.56 -10.07 0.63
CA ILE A 207 35.60 -10.40 -0.80
C ILE A 207 35.60 -11.91 -1.00
N GLN A 208 34.97 -12.36 -2.08
CA GLN A 208 35.03 -13.74 -2.54
C GLN A 208 35.43 -13.78 -4.02
N ALA A 209 36.49 -14.52 -4.32
CA ALA A 209 36.86 -14.83 -5.70
C ALA A 209 35.93 -15.91 -6.29
N VAL A 210 35.54 -15.72 -7.54
CA VAL A 210 34.72 -16.65 -8.31
C VAL A 210 35.23 -16.68 -9.74
N CYS A 211 35.12 -17.84 -10.39
CA CYS A 211 35.73 -18.14 -11.67
C CYS A 211 37.26 -18.02 -11.65
N ASP A 212 37.89 -18.31 -10.50
CA ASP A 212 39.33 -18.16 -10.21
C ASP A 212 40.15 -19.45 -10.45
N GLY A 213 39.62 -20.39 -11.23
CA GLY A 213 40.18 -21.73 -11.43
C GLY A 213 39.78 -22.75 -10.36
N THR A 214 39.36 -22.33 -9.16
CA THR A 214 39.03 -23.24 -8.04
C THR A 214 37.56 -23.14 -7.62
N THR A 215 37.06 -21.93 -7.49
CA THR A 215 35.68 -21.59 -7.13
C THR A 215 34.91 -21.27 -8.40
N THR A 216 34.01 -22.14 -8.82
CA THR A 216 33.26 -21.95 -10.10
C THR A 216 31.89 -21.32 -9.91
N ALA A 217 31.36 -21.33 -8.68
CA ALA A 217 30.10 -20.69 -8.36
C ALA A 217 30.06 -20.21 -6.91
N VAL A 218 29.24 -19.19 -6.67
CA VAL A 218 28.91 -18.67 -5.33
C VAL A 218 27.40 -18.45 -5.25
N ALA A 219 26.79 -18.72 -4.10
CA ALA A 219 25.34 -18.62 -3.95
C ALA A 219 24.95 -18.13 -2.55
N GLN A 220 23.94 -17.27 -2.49
CA GLN A 220 23.30 -16.80 -1.28
C GLN A 220 21.98 -17.54 -1.08
N ARG A 221 21.73 -18.01 0.14
CA ARG A 221 20.43 -18.56 0.51
C ARG A 221 19.48 -17.43 0.91
N PHE A 222 18.23 -17.55 0.49
CA PHE A 222 17.13 -16.75 1.00
C PHE A 222 15.91 -17.65 1.20
N ARG A 223 14.98 -17.23 2.04
CA ARG A 223 13.73 -17.93 2.30
C ARG A 223 12.57 -17.11 1.80
N TYR A 224 11.76 -17.72 0.96
CA TYR A 224 10.53 -17.12 0.49
C TYR A 224 9.47 -17.20 1.60
N PHE A 225 8.82 -16.09 1.86
CA PHE A 225 7.62 -16.01 2.67
C PHE A 225 6.57 -15.30 1.82
N GLY A 226 5.33 -15.79 1.81
CA GLY A 226 4.25 -15.17 1.07
C GLY A 226 3.29 -16.17 0.46
N THR A 227 2.04 -15.74 0.33
CA THR A 227 0.95 -16.52 -0.28
C THR A 227 0.80 -16.25 -1.78
N ASN A 228 1.35 -15.15 -2.28
CA ASN A 228 1.37 -14.84 -3.71
C ASN A 228 2.46 -15.65 -4.42
N ILE A 229 2.41 -15.73 -5.75
CA ILE A 229 3.42 -16.41 -6.56
C ILE A 229 4.18 -15.35 -7.39
N PRO A 230 5.05 -14.54 -6.76
CA PRO A 230 5.82 -13.55 -7.48
C PRO A 230 6.92 -14.26 -8.28
N ARG A 231 7.31 -13.65 -9.40
CA ARG A 231 8.33 -14.17 -10.30
C ARG A 231 9.64 -13.46 -10.05
N LEU A 232 10.74 -14.21 -9.94
CA LEU A 232 12.07 -13.62 -9.88
C LEU A 232 12.37 -12.93 -11.21
N LYS A 233 12.66 -11.63 -11.19
CA LYS A 233 12.96 -10.86 -12.41
C LYS A 233 14.40 -10.45 -12.51
N HIS A 234 14.97 -9.97 -11.42
CA HIS A 234 16.34 -9.47 -11.40
C HIS A 234 17.10 -9.97 -10.20
N VAL A 235 18.34 -10.41 -10.43
CA VAL A 235 19.32 -10.58 -9.37
C VAL A 235 20.46 -9.61 -9.62
N TYR A 236 20.95 -8.97 -8.57
CA TYR A 236 22.11 -8.12 -8.62
C TYR A 236 23.18 -8.64 -7.69
N PHE A 237 24.42 -8.60 -8.14
CA PHE A 237 25.59 -8.83 -7.32
C PHE A 237 26.55 -7.65 -7.46
N ARG A 238 27.34 -7.39 -6.41
CA ARG A 238 28.34 -6.32 -6.45
C ARG A 238 29.69 -6.90 -6.85
N LEU A 239 30.09 -6.66 -8.11
CA LEU A 239 31.19 -7.34 -8.79
C LEU A 239 32.25 -6.36 -9.31
N ARG A 240 33.47 -6.86 -9.48
CA ARG A 240 34.53 -6.28 -10.31
C ARG A 240 35.34 -7.39 -10.97
N SER A 241 36.02 -7.08 -12.07
CA SER A 241 36.95 -8.01 -12.73
C SER A 241 38.35 -7.91 -12.10
N VAL A 242 39.13 -8.97 -12.32
CA VAL A 242 40.59 -9.01 -12.16
C VAL A 242 41.16 -9.47 -13.50
N GLY A 243 42.10 -8.71 -14.05
CA GLY A 243 42.67 -8.99 -15.37
C GLY A 243 41.71 -8.67 -16.51
N ALA A 244 41.67 -9.54 -17.52
CA ALA A 244 40.80 -9.41 -18.69
C ALA A 244 39.98 -10.69 -18.90
N PRO A 245 38.97 -10.96 -18.05
CA PRO A 245 38.11 -12.14 -18.21
C PRO A 245 37.30 -12.04 -19.52
N ALA A 246 37.50 -13.02 -20.40
CA ALA A 246 36.84 -13.12 -21.70
C ALA A 246 35.83 -14.28 -21.72
N TYR A 247 34.81 -14.20 -20.87
CA TYR A 247 33.73 -15.19 -20.77
C TYR A 247 32.46 -14.58 -20.21
N ASN A 248 31.35 -15.32 -20.29
CA ASN A 248 30.05 -14.86 -19.84
C ASN A 248 29.78 -15.25 -18.39
N LEU A 249 29.10 -14.37 -17.68
CA LEU A 249 28.55 -14.58 -16.35
C LEU A 249 27.05 -14.81 -16.44
N GLN A 250 26.53 -15.70 -15.61
CA GLN A 250 25.10 -15.93 -15.45
C GLN A 250 24.77 -16.06 -13.97
N ALA A 251 23.63 -15.49 -13.57
CA ALA A 251 23.01 -15.80 -12.31
C ALA A 251 22.11 -17.04 -12.47
N ARG A 252 22.04 -17.85 -11.42
CA ARG A 252 21.20 -19.05 -11.36
C ARG A 252 20.35 -19.03 -10.10
N LEU A 253 19.11 -19.48 -10.25
CA LEU A 253 18.23 -19.82 -9.15
C LEU A 253 18.34 -21.33 -8.91
N TYR A 254 18.56 -21.74 -7.67
CA TYR A 254 18.63 -23.15 -7.30
C TYR A 254 17.55 -23.52 -6.28
N SER A 255 17.13 -24.78 -6.33
CA SER A 255 16.38 -25.41 -5.25
C SER A 255 17.28 -25.63 -4.03
N TYR A 256 16.64 -25.84 -2.89
CA TYR A 256 17.29 -26.17 -1.64
C TYR A 256 17.26 -27.69 -1.39
N SER A 257 18.41 -28.26 -1.01
CA SER A 257 18.50 -29.62 -0.49
C SER A 257 19.56 -29.71 0.61
N SER A 258 19.17 -30.18 1.81
CA SER A 258 20.08 -30.46 2.92
C SER A 258 21.12 -29.38 3.22
N GLY A 259 20.71 -28.11 3.19
CA GLY A 259 21.58 -26.97 3.46
C GLY A 259 22.43 -26.50 2.27
N ASN A 260 22.25 -27.05 1.06
CA ASN A 260 23.03 -26.72 -0.13
C ASN A 260 22.13 -26.30 -1.31
N PRO A 261 22.67 -25.54 -2.29
CA PRO A 261 22.09 -25.46 -3.62
C PRO A 261 22.10 -26.84 -4.30
N ASP A 262 20.99 -27.20 -4.95
CA ASP A 262 20.81 -28.49 -5.61
C ASP A 262 20.52 -28.34 -7.12
N ALA A 263 19.27 -28.49 -7.55
CA ALA A 263 18.89 -28.36 -8.95
C ALA A 263 18.83 -26.88 -9.38
N THR A 264 19.29 -26.58 -10.59
CA THR A 264 19.08 -25.25 -11.19
C THR A 264 17.62 -25.15 -11.65
N LEU A 265 16.86 -24.24 -11.04
CA LEU A 265 15.48 -23.95 -11.39
C LEU A 265 15.38 -22.97 -12.56
N GLU A 266 16.28 -21.98 -12.59
CA GLU A 266 16.26 -20.94 -13.61
C GLU A 266 17.66 -20.35 -13.82
N THR A 267 17.91 -19.85 -15.03
CA THR A 267 19.18 -19.19 -15.40
C THR A 267 18.88 -17.85 -16.04
N SER A 268 19.64 -16.82 -15.68
CA SER A 268 19.51 -15.47 -16.23
C SER A 268 20.07 -15.37 -17.65
N ALA A 269 19.76 -14.25 -18.31
CA ALA A 269 20.54 -13.78 -19.45
C ALA A 269 22.04 -13.63 -19.08
N SER A 270 22.91 -13.83 -20.06
CA SER A 270 24.36 -13.70 -19.89
C SER A 270 24.81 -12.25 -19.82
N VAL A 271 25.81 -11.97 -18.99
CA VAL A 271 26.53 -10.70 -18.92
C VAL A 271 27.99 -10.97 -19.27
N ASP A 272 28.54 -10.22 -20.22
CA ASP A 272 29.95 -10.35 -20.59
C ASP A 272 30.86 -9.81 -19.47
N ALA A 273 31.75 -10.67 -18.95
CA ALA A 273 32.68 -10.31 -17.88
C ALA A 273 33.68 -9.21 -18.30
N SER A 274 33.95 -9.06 -19.60
CA SER A 274 34.87 -8.05 -20.12
C SER A 274 34.39 -6.62 -19.88
N THR A 275 33.07 -6.44 -19.67
CA THR A 275 32.44 -5.14 -19.41
C THR A 275 32.59 -4.67 -17.97
N LEU A 276 33.07 -5.53 -17.07
CA LEU A 276 33.27 -5.17 -15.67
C LEU A 276 34.50 -4.30 -15.48
N SER A 277 34.41 -3.35 -14.54
CA SER A 277 35.54 -2.53 -14.13
C SER A 277 36.55 -3.36 -13.34
N ASN A 278 37.84 -3.17 -13.63
CA ASN A 278 38.93 -3.76 -12.86
C ASN A 278 39.15 -3.08 -11.49
N TYR A 279 38.67 -1.85 -11.33
CA TYR A 279 39.01 -0.99 -10.19
C TYR A 279 37.84 -0.73 -9.25
N THR A 280 36.61 -0.79 -9.76
CA THR A 280 35.42 -0.35 -9.03
C THR A 280 34.37 -1.45 -8.94
N TYR A 281 33.84 -1.66 -7.74
CA TYR A 281 32.74 -2.59 -7.50
C TYR A 281 31.39 -1.97 -7.89
N ASN A 282 30.74 -2.55 -8.89
CA ASN A 282 29.45 -2.10 -9.40
C ASN A 282 28.36 -3.14 -9.17
N TRP A 283 27.10 -2.69 -9.04
CA TRP A 283 25.94 -3.58 -9.04
C TRP A 283 25.66 -4.06 -10.46
N ILE A 284 25.87 -5.35 -10.71
CA ILE A 284 25.66 -5.98 -12.01
C ILE A 284 24.31 -6.67 -12.02
N LYS A 285 23.47 -6.32 -13.01
CA LYS A 285 22.10 -6.81 -13.15
C LYS A 285 22.06 -8.08 -13.99
N PHE A 286 21.39 -9.11 -13.48
CA PHE A 286 21.07 -10.34 -14.18
C PHE A 286 19.55 -10.46 -14.31
N THR A 287 19.05 -10.59 -15.53
CA THR A 287 17.61 -10.65 -15.82
C THR A 287 17.17 -12.09 -16.05
N PHE A 288 16.12 -12.49 -15.35
CA PHE A 288 15.52 -13.83 -15.38
C PHE A 288 14.25 -13.83 -16.24
N PRO A 289 13.91 -14.96 -16.90
CA PRO A 289 12.64 -15.12 -17.61
C PRO A 289 11.42 -15.09 -16.67
N GLY A 290 11.57 -15.44 -15.39
CA GLY A 290 10.53 -15.41 -14.37
C GLY A 290 9.55 -16.57 -14.46
N THR A 291 10.03 -17.79 -14.74
CA THR A 291 9.17 -18.96 -14.93
C THR A 291 8.95 -19.77 -13.66
N THR A 292 9.80 -19.59 -12.65
CA THR A 292 9.74 -20.37 -11.42
C THR A 292 8.66 -19.86 -10.46
N SER A 293 7.81 -20.78 -9.99
CA SER A 293 6.88 -20.53 -8.90
C SER A 293 7.54 -20.78 -7.55
N PHE A 294 7.29 -19.89 -6.60
CA PHE A 294 7.83 -19.97 -5.25
C PHE A 294 6.78 -20.53 -4.28
N THR A 295 7.23 -21.33 -3.33
CA THR A 295 6.38 -21.92 -2.29
C THR A 295 6.68 -21.28 -0.95
N ASP A 296 5.61 -20.96 -0.20
CA ASP A 296 5.72 -20.33 1.11
C ASP A 296 6.61 -21.13 2.07
N ALA A 297 7.39 -20.41 2.88
CA ALA A 297 8.35 -20.95 3.83
C ALA A 297 9.41 -21.90 3.23
N VAL A 298 9.67 -21.88 1.92
CA VAL A 298 10.73 -22.67 1.27
C VAL A 298 11.99 -21.84 1.03
N SER A 299 13.16 -22.46 1.23
CA SER A 299 14.45 -21.84 0.93
C SER A 299 14.84 -22.04 -0.52
N TYR A 300 15.48 -21.03 -1.09
CA TYR A 300 16.04 -21.04 -2.43
C TYR A 300 17.43 -20.41 -2.40
N TRP A 301 18.17 -20.55 -3.50
CA TRP A 301 19.47 -19.91 -3.64
C TRP A 301 19.55 -19.09 -4.91
N VAL A 302 20.12 -17.90 -4.81
CA VAL A 302 20.58 -17.14 -5.98
C VAL A 302 22.09 -17.15 -6.01
N GLY A 303 22.67 -17.58 -7.12
CA GLY A 303 24.12 -17.67 -7.27
C GLY A 303 24.64 -17.14 -8.58
N LEU A 304 25.94 -16.88 -8.61
CA LEU A 304 26.70 -16.47 -9.79
C LEU A 304 27.57 -17.63 -10.26
N MET A 305 27.61 -17.86 -11.56
CA MET A 305 28.50 -18.80 -12.24
C MET A 305 29.03 -18.16 -13.53
N GLY A 306 30.27 -18.46 -13.89
CA GLY A 306 30.83 -18.13 -15.20
C GLY A 306 30.81 -19.33 -16.15
N SER A 307 30.76 -19.06 -17.46
CA SER A 307 30.88 -20.09 -18.50
C SER A 307 32.28 -20.69 -18.58
N ALA A 308 33.27 -20.01 -18.00
CA ALA A 308 34.65 -20.46 -17.85
C ALA A 308 35.21 -20.00 -16.49
N SER A 309 36.41 -20.47 -16.17
CA SER A 309 37.13 -20.18 -14.94
C SER A 309 38.62 -20.02 -15.26
N ASN A 310 39.31 -19.04 -14.68
CA ASN A 310 40.71 -18.74 -14.97
C ASN A 310 41.40 -18.14 -13.73
N ALA A 311 42.58 -18.64 -13.35
CA ALA A 311 43.27 -18.19 -12.14
C ALA A 311 43.82 -16.76 -12.19
N THR A 312 44.01 -16.19 -13.38
CA THR A 312 44.55 -14.83 -13.59
C THR A 312 43.47 -13.84 -13.98
N ASN A 313 42.43 -14.30 -14.67
CA ASN A 313 41.36 -13.48 -15.23
C ASN A 313 40.00 -13.90 -14.64
N TYR A 314 39.68 -13.38 -13.45
CA TYR A 314 38.54 -13.83 -12.64
C TYR A 314 37.70 -12.68 -12.10
N ILE A 315 36.66 -13.02 -11.33
CA ILE A 315 35.71 -12.06 -10.78
C ILE A 315 35.86 -12.01 -9.27
N LEU A 316 35.82 -10.79 -8.72
CA LEU A 316 35.71 -10.58 -7.29
C LEU A 316 34.30 -10.08 -6.96
N MET A 317 33.65 -10.78 -6.05
CA MET A 317 32.35 -10.41 -5.48
C MET A 317 32.54 -9.83 -4.08
N LYS A 318 31.76 -8.81 -3.73
CA LYS A 318 31.71 -8.31 -2.35
C LYS A 318 30.92 -9.26 -1.44
N THR A 319 31.46 -9.49 -0.26
CA THR A 319 30.82 -10.23 0.84
C THR A 319 30.68 -9.33 2.04
N ASP A 320 29.73 -9.67 2.90
CA ASP A 320 29.40 -8.99 4.14
C ASP A 320 29.73 -9.91 5.32
N GLU A 321 30.89 -9.65 5.93
CA GLU A 321 31.36 -10.42 7.08
C GLU A 321 30.63 -10.07 8.39
N HIS A 322 29.92 -8.93 8.45
CA HIS A 322 29.05 -8.59 9.59
C HIS A 322 27.75 -9.41 9.64
N ILE A 323 27.44 -10.19 8.59
CA ILE A 323 26.23 -11.03 8.51
C ILE A 323 24.97 -10.18 8.71
N SER A 324 24.88 -9.06 7.99
CA SER A 324 23.81 -8.06 8.12
C SER A 324 22.55 -8.42 7.34
N PHE A 325 22.51 -9.58 6.67
CA PHE A 325 21.31 -10.00 5.93
C PHE A 325 20.15 -10.25 6.90
N SER A 326 18.99 -9.68 6.60
CA SER A 326 17.84 -9.66 7.52
C SER A 326 17.25 -11.04 7.86
N GLN A 327 17.56 -12.07 7.07
CA GLN A 327 17.12 -13.44 7.35
C GLN A 327 18.24 -14.21 8.04
N PRO A 328 18.10 -14.51 9.35
CA PRO A 328 19.18 -15.12 10.13
C PRO A 328 19.52 -16.52 9.62
N ASP A 329 20.77 -16.90 9.82
CA ASP A 329 21.33 -18.22 9.50
C ASP A 329 21.29 -18.61 8.02
N LEU A 330 20.90 -17.75 7.08
CA LEU A 330 20.83 -18.08 5.66
C LEU A 330 22.16 -17.89 4.90
N ASN A 331 23.22 -18.44 5.47
CA ASN A 331 24.61 -18.27 5.03
C ASN A 331 24.86 -18.56 3.53
N ALA A 332 25.75 -17.77 2.92
CA ALA A 332 26.25 -18.01 1.58
C ALA A 332 27.23 -19.20 1.48
N LYS A 333 27.34 -19.74 0.27
CA LYS A 333 28.23 -20.85 -0.07
C LYS A 333 28.96 -20.63 -1.38
N ARG A 334 30.13 -21.27 -1.50
CA ARG A 334 30.92 -21.37 -2.72
C ARG A 334 31.05 -22.82 -3.16
N TYR A 335 31.05 -23.04 -4.46
CA TYR A 335 31.30 -24.35 -5.04
C TYR A 335 32.80 -24.48 -5.35
N SER A 336 33.49 -25.37 -4.63
CA SER A 336 34.94 -25.56 -4.70
C SER A 336 35.29 -27.02 -4.40
N PRO A 337 36.17 -27.65 -5.20
CA PRO A 337 35.90 -28.80 -6.06
C PRO A 337 34.89 -29.81 -5.49
N ASN A 338 33.85 -30.10 -6.29
CA ASN A 338 32.82 -31.11 -6.07
C ASN A 338 31.98 -30.97 -4.78
N ALA A 339 32.03 -29.81 -4.12
CA ALA A 339 31.23 -29.56 -2.93
C ALA A 339 30.87 -28.09 -2.76
N TRP A 340 29.67 -27.85 -2.21
CA TRP A 340 29.28 -26.57 -1.65
C TRP A 340 29.89 -26.42 -0.26
N LYS A 341 30.71 -25.38 -0.09
CA LYS A 341 31.36 -25.04 1.18
C LYS A 341 30.93 -23.64 1.61
N PHE A 342 30.98 -23.34 2.90
CA PHE A 342 30.75 -21.97 3.35
C PHE A 342 31.80 -21.02 2.76
N LEU A 343 31.43 -19.74 2.62
CA LEU A 343 32.39 -18.70 2.29
C LEU A 343 33.46 -18.60 3.37
N THR A 344 34.67 -18.25 2.97
CA THR A 344 35.79 -18.08 3.90
C THR A 344 35.91 -16.59 4.21
N PRO A 345 35.78 -16.15 5.48
CA PRO A 345 35.94 -14.75 5.82
C PRO A 345 37.38 -14.30 5.60
N SER A 346 37.55 -13.04 5.20
CA SER A 346 38.85 -12.40 4.95
C SER A 346 39.33 -11.57 6.15
N VAL A 347 38.43 -11.13 7.03
CA VAL A 347 38.70 -10.21 8.13
C VAL A 347 38.23 -10.77 9.48
N GLU A 348 37.01 -11.31 9.54
CA GLU A 348 36.39 -11.79 10.78
C GLU A 348 36.50 -13.31 10.94
N ALA A 349 37.38 -13.76 11.83
CA ALA A 349 37.57 -15.18 12.09
C ALA A 349 36.24 -15.86 12.50
N ASN A 350 35.96 -17.04 11.94
CA ASN A 350 34.76 -17.85 12.17
C ASN A 350 33.43 -17.23 11.72
N ALA A 351 33.42 -16.07 11.06
CA ALA A 351 32.22 -15.54 10.44
C ALA A 351 31.75 -16.44 9.29
N ARG A 352 30.44 -16.39 8.99
CA ARG A 352 29.83 -17.00 7.81
C ARG A 352 29.31 -15.88 6.91
N PRO A 353 30.16 -15.33 6.03
CA PRO A 353 29.84 -14.12 5.30
C PRO A 353 28.65 -14.33 4.38
N ASP A 354 27.82 -13.29 4.25
CA ASP A 354 26.77 -13.22 3.23
C ASP A 354 27.30 -12.52 1.96
N LEU A 355 26.60 -12.69 0.84
CA LEU A 355 26.90 -11.97 -0.39
C LEU A 355 26.26 -10.58 -0.35
N TYR A 356 26.90 -9.60 -0.98
CA TYR A 356 26.19 -8.38 -1.39
C TYR A 356 25.31 -8.72 -2.59
N PHE A 357 24.02 -8.90 -2.33
CA PHE A 357 23.05 -9.32 -3.35
C PHE A 357 21.74 -8.54 -3.27
N ARG A 358 20.98 -8.56 -4.37
CA ARG A 358 19.59 -8.10 -4.43
C ARG A 358 18.81 -9.07 -5.31
N ALA A 359 17.76 -9.67 -4.80
CA ALA A 359 16.82 -10.49 -5.55
C ALA A 359 15.48 -9.76 -5.61
N VAL A 360 15.12 -9.31 -6.81
CA VAL A 360 13.92 -8.51 -7.10
C VAL A 360 12.91 -9.38 -7.80
N PHE A 361 11.73 -9.44 -7.19
CA PHE A 361 10.60 -10.16 -7.72
C PHE A 361 9.53 -9.19 -8.17
N ILE A 362 8.69 -9.68 -9.05
CA ILE A 362 7.57 -8.95 -9.64
C ILE A 362 6.30 -9.78 -9.57
N GLU A 363 5.17 -9.11 -9.44
CA GLU A 363 3.84 -9.69 -9.59
C GLU A 363 2.94 -8.70 -10.34
N ASP A 364 1.76 -9.16 -10.76
CA ASP A 364 0.76 -8.26 -11.32
C ASP A 364 0.29 -7.26 -10.25
N SER A 365 0.24 -5.98 -10.58
CA SER A 365 -0.12 -4.93 -9.63
C SER A 365 -1.55 -5.08 -9.09
N GLY A 366 -2.45 -5.74 -9.84
CA GLY A 366 -3.78 -6.15 -9.41
C GLY A 366 -3.75 -7.20 -8.30
N GLN A 367 -2.77 -8.11 -8.29
CA GLN A 367 -2.56 -9.04 -7.17
C GLN A 367 -2.08 -8.32 -5.92
N THR A 368 -1.18 -7.33 -6.08
CA THR A 368 -0.76 -6.47 -4.96
C THR A 368 -1.94 -5.68 -4.38
N LEU A 369 -2.79 -5.11 -5.25
CA LEU A 369 -4.03 -4.42 -4.83
C LEU A 369 -4.94 -5.33 -4.00
N GLN A 370 -5.15 -6.58 -4.44
CA GLN A 370 -5.95 -7.56 -3.71
C GLN A 370 -5.34 -7.88 -2.34
N ALA A 371 -4.04 -8.15 -2.27
CA ALA A 371 -3.37 -8.52 -1.03
C ALA A 371 -3.44 -7.38 -0.01
N LEU A 372 -3.15 -6.14 -0.43
CA LEU A 372 -3.21 -4.96 0.43
C LEU A 372 -4.63 -4.67 0.94
N SER A 373 -5.61 -4.73 0.04
CA SER A 373 -7.02 -4.51 0.39
C SER A 373 -7.53 -5.60 1.33
N THR A 374 -7.13 -6.85 1.13
CA THR A 374 -7.53 -7.98 2.01
C THR A 374 -6.89 -7.88 3.39
N ALA A 375 -5.63 -7.44 3.49
CA ALA A 375 -4.92 -7.34 4.76
C ALA A 375 -5.46 -6.23 5.68
N THR A 376 -6.02 -5.16 5.10
CA THR A 376 -6.45 -3.95 5.85
C THR A 376 -7.94 -3.63 5.76
N GLY A 377 -8.66 -4.26 4.84
CA GLY A 377 -10.07 -4.04 4.56
C GLY A 377 -11.03 -4.71 5.54
N GLU A 378 -10.87 -4.46 6.84
CA GLU A 378 -11.61 -5.18 7.92
C GLU A 378 -13.14 -5.06 7.84
N PHE A 379 -13.68 -4.07 7.12
CA PHE A 379 -15.13 -3.85 6.98
C PHE A 379 -15.73 -4.32 5.66
N PHE A 380 -14.89 -4.71 4.69
CA PHE A 380 -15.37 -5.20 3.40
C PHE A 380 -15.85 -6.64 3.53
N THR A 381 -16.99 -6.94 2.94
CA THR A 381 -17.56 -8.31 2.92
C THR A 381 -16.95 -9.15 1.80
N HIS A 382 -16.49 -8.48 0.74
CA HIS A 382 -15.83 -9.11 -0.40
C HIS A 382 -14.91 -8.08 -1.09
N ILE A 383 -13.79 -8.56 -1.63
CA ILE A 383 -12.84 -7.73 -2.36
C ILE A 383 -12.52 -8.46 -3.67
N GLN A 384 -12.80 -7.79 -4.78
CA GLN A 384 -12.54 -8.27 -6.13
C GLN A 384 -11.61 -7.30 -6.84
N THR A 385 -10.55 -7.85 -7.43
CA THR A 385 -9.61 -7.12 -8.27
C THR A 385 -9.69 -7.57 -9.74
N LEU A 386 -9.08 -6.80 -10.63
CA LEU A 386 -8.75 -7.16 -12.01
C LEU A 386 -7.28 -7.62 -12.13
N SER A 387 -6.94 -8.29 -13.24
CA SER A 387 -5.55 -8.34 -13.70
C SER A 387 -5.21 -7.01 -14.34
N THR A 388 -4.11 -6.39 -13.95
CA THR A 388 -3.65 -5.13 -14.56
C THR A 388 -2.77 -5.35 -15.78
N ASP A 389 -2.17 -6.54 -15.88
CA ASP A 389 -1.10 -6.91 -16.80
C ASP A 389 0.10 -5.96 -16.73
N VAL A 390 0.28 -5.32 -15.57
CA VAL A 390 1.40 -4.43 -15.24
C VAL A 390 2.16 -5.03 -14.09
N GLU A 391 3.42 -5.35 -14.36
CA GLU A 391 4.30 -6.01 -13.39
C GLU A 391 4.99 -4.98 -12.50
N SER A 392 4.90 -5.17 -11.19
CA SER A 392 5.64 -4.36 -10.21
C SER A 392 6.16 -5.23 -9.07
N SER A 393 7.18 -4.75 -8.35
CA SER A 393 7.61 -5.46 -7.14
C SER A 393 6.50 -5.41 -6.10
N PRO A 394 6.24 -6.48 -5.32
CA PRO A 394 5.27 -6.46 -4.23
C PRO A 394 5.80 -5.85 -2.93
N TYR A 395 7.11 -5.63 -2.83
CA TYR A 395 7.77 -5.14 -1.63
C TYR A 395 7.33 -3.72 -1.27
N ARG A 396 6.84 -3.51 -0.04
CA ARG A 396 6.37 -2.24 0.50
C ARG A 396 6.86 -2.06 1.93
N ASP A 397 7.74 -1.09 2.13
CA ASP A 397 8.23 -0.70 3.47
C ASP A 397 8.39 0.82 3.61
N HIS A 398 7.61 1.59 2.84
CA HIS A 398 7.75 3.05 2.74
C HIS A 398 7.04 3.83 3.84
N GLY A 399 6.47 3.16 4.85
CA GLY A 399 5.74 3.82 5.93
C GLY A 399 4.46 4.54 5.49
N LEU A 400 3.86 4.14 4.37
CA LEU A 400 2.62 4.72 3.84
C LEU A 400 1.39 3.99 4.36
N THR A 401 0.27 4.70 4.39
CA THR A 401 -1.02 4.05 4.64
C THR A 401 -1.43 3.19 3.46
N THR A 402 -2.23 2.17 3.70
CA THR A 402 -2.64 1.25 2.64
C THR A 402 -3.44 1.96 1.54
N LEU A 403 -4.27 2.94 1.92
CA LEU A 403 -4.99 3.79 0.95
C LEU A 403 -4.06 4.59 0.04
N GLU A 404 -2.98 5.17 0.57
CA GLU A 404 -2.01 5.91 -0.25
C GLU A 404 -1.29 5.01 -1.25
N GLU A 405 -0.93 3.79 -0.82
CA GLU A 405 -0.29 2.82 -1.70
C GLU A 405 -1.25 2.29 -2.77
N ILE A 406 -2.50 1.98 -2.40
CA ILE A 406 -3.55 1.62 -3.35
C ILE A 406 -3.78 2.74 -4.37
N ARG A 407 -3.80 4.01 -3.95
CA ARG A 407 -3.91 5.15 -4.88
C ARG A 407 -2.73 5.22 -5.86
N LYS A 408 -1.51 4.92 -5.43
CA LYS A 408 -0.34 4.86 -6.33
C LYS A 408 -0.48 3.74 -7.35
N LEU A 409 -0.87 2.55 -6.91
CA LEU A 409 -1.13 1.41 -7.79
C LEU A 409 -2.27 1.71 -8.78
N MET A 410 -3.35 2.35 -8.32
CA MET A 410 -4.46 2.74 -9.19
C MET A 410 -4.06 3.74 -10.27
N LYS A 411 -3.17 4.69 -9.92
CA LYS A 411 -2.61 5.67 -10.86
C LYS A 411 -1.58 5.08 -11.80
N HIS A 412 -0.93 3.98 -11.43
CA HIS A 412 0.00 3.27 -12.30
C HIS A 412 -0.72 2.72 -13.53
N GLY A 413 -1.99 2.32 -13.36
CA GLY A 413 -2.88 1.91 -14.43
C GLY A 413 -2.66 0.47 -14.87
N THR A 414 -3.17 0.16 -16.06
CA THR A 414 -3.14 -1.17 -16.68
C THR A 414 -2.26 -1.18 -17.94
N ALA A 415 -2.04 -2.36 -18.53
CA ALA A 415 -1.33 -2.50 -19.80
C ALA A 415 -1.99 -1.73 -20.95
N ASN A 416 -3.30 -1.43 -20.85
CA ASN A 416 -4.03 -0.60 -21.81
C ASN A 416 -3.84 0.91 -21.58
N GLN A 417 -2.93 1.32 -20.69
CA GLN A 417 -2.67 2.72 -20.31
C GLN A 417 -3.90 3.43 -19.72
N ARG A 418 -4.75 2.67 -19.03
CA ARG A 418 -5.95 3.20 -18.37
C ARG A 418 -5.79 3.13 -16.86
N LEU A 419 -6.39 4.09 -16.15
CA LEU A 419 -6.40 4.11 -14.70
C LEU A 419 -7.20 2.93 -14.15
N VAL A 420 -6.86 2.47 -12.94
CA VAL A 420 -7.72 1.57 -12.18
C VAL A 420 -8.65 2.42 -11.32
N LEU A 421 -9.94 2.09 -11.35
CA LEU A 421 -10.99 2.71 -10.55
C LEU A 421 -11.43 1.74 -9.45
N ALA A 422 -11.92 2.29 -8.34
CA ALA A 422 -12.49 1.51 -7.25
C ALA A 422 -13.96 1.87 -7.05
N SER A 423 -14.80 0.87 -6.81
CA SER A 423 -16.17 1.07 -6.37
C SER A 423 -16.48 0.17 -5.18
N VAL A 424 -17.16 0.71 -4.17
CA VAL A 424 -17.68 -0.05 -3.04
C VAL A 424 -19.18 -0.06 -3.18
N ASP A 425 -19.84 -1.21 -3.15
CA ASP A 425 -21.31 -1.28 -3.17
C ASP A 425 -21.94 -1.09 -1.77
N SER A 426 -23.27 -1.00 -1.70
CA SER A 426 -24.01 -0.85 -0.43
C SER A 426 -23.85 -2.04 0.54
N ASN A 427 -23.44 -3.21 0.03
CA ASN A 427 -23.11 -4.40 0.82
C ASN A 427 -21.64 -4.45 1.25
N ARG A 428 -20.89 -3.36 1.03
CA ARG A 428 -19.45 -3.22 1.33
C ARG A 428 -18.59 -4.22 0.55
N ARG A 429 -18.95 -4.50 -0.70
CA ARG A 429 -18.10 -5.24 -1.64
C ARG A 429 -17.25 -4.22 -2.39
N LEU A 430 -15.93 -4.33 -2.25
CA LEU A 430 -14.96 -3.50 -2.97
C LEU A 430 -14.62 -4.17 -4.29
N LYS A 431 -14.75 -3.44 -5.39
CA LYS A 431 -14.39 -3.90 -6.73
C LYS A 431 -13.44 -2.91 -7.39
N TYR A 432 -12.33 -3.41 -7.90
CA TYR A 432 -11.46 -2.67 -8.80
C TYR A 432 -11.82 -2.97 -10.25
N ASN A 433 -11.88 -1.94 -11.09
CA ASN A 433 -12.13 -2.07 -12.52
C ASN A 433 -11.19 -1.15 -13.29
N GLU A 434 -10.87 -1.50 -14.52
CA GLU A 434 -10.19 -0.59 -15.43
C GLU A 434 -11.13 0.57 -15.79
N ALA A 435 -10.59 1.78 -15.96
CA ALA A 435 -11.34 2.90 -16.48
C ALA A 435 -11.90 2.56 -17.87
N PRO A 436 -13.12 3.03 -18.20
CA PRO A 436 -13.71 2.76 -19.51
C PRO A 436 -12.87 3.35 -20.65
N ASP A 437 -13.19 2.92 -21.87
CA ASP A 437 -12.56 3.47 -23.07
C ASP A 437 -12.92 4.96 -23.25
N PRO A 438 -11.95 5.88 -23.36
CA PRO A 438 -12.24 7.30 -23.61
C PRO A 438 -13.07 7.50 -24.89
N LEU A 439 -12.95 6.62 -25.88
CA LEU A 439 -13.66 6.72 -27.16
C LEU A 439 -15.13 6.28 -27.07
N LYS A 440 -15.58 5.78 -25.91
CA LYS A 440 -16.94 5.28 -25.70
C LYS A 440 -17.59 6.00 -24.51
N PRO A 441 -17.93 7.29 -24.66
CA PRO A 441 -18.67 8.00 -23.62
C PRO A 441 -20.04 7.38 -23.40
N THR A 442 -20.54 7.45 -22.18
CA THR A 442 -21.79 6.81 -21.75
C THR A 442 -22.88 7.81 -21.36
N ALA A 443 -22.51 9.07 -21.15
CA ALA A 443 -23.43 10.13 -20.76
C ALA A 443 -23.08 11.47 -21.42
N LEU A 444 -24.07 12.35 -21.41
CA LEU A 444 -24.02 13.73 -21.88
C LEU A 444 -24.15 14.66 -20.66
N MET A 445 -23.51 15.82 -20.70
CA MET A 445 -23.66 16.88 -19.71
C MET A 445 -24.07 18.18 -20.40
N ASP A 446 -25.13 18.82 -19.90
CA ASP A 446 -25.53 20.14 -20.39
C ASP A 446 -24.67 21.26 -19.76
N PRO A 447 -24.69 22.49 -20.30
CA PRO A 447 -23.98 23.63 -19.72
C PRO A 447 -24.44 24.02 -18.30
N ARG A 448 -25.55 23.46 -17.80
CA ARG A 448 -26.08 23.66 -16.44
C ARG A 448 -25.63 22.56 -15.47
N GLY A 449 -24.80 21.62 -15.92
CA GLY A 449 -24.27 20.51 -15.14
C GLY A 449 -25.26 19.38 -14.87
N ARG A 450 -26.29 19.23 -15.70
CA ARG A 450 -27.24 18.12 -15.64
C ARG A 450 -26.77 17.01 -16.56
N PHE A 451 -26.89 15.78 -16.08
CA PHE A 451 -26.49 14.60 -16.84
C PHE A 451 -27.67 13.97 -17.57
N TYR A 452 -27.39 13.44 -18.74
CA TYR A 452 -28.33 12.70 -19.57
C TYR A 452 -27.67 11.44 -20.12
N THR A 453 -28.43 10.40 -20.39
CA THR A 453 -27.95 9.25 -21.17
C THR A 453 -27.70 9.68 -22.62
N LEU A 454 -27.01 8.84 -23.41
CA LEU A 454 -26.86 9.07 -24.86
C LEU A 454 -28.21 9.10 -25.61
N THR A 455 -29.26 8.53 -25.01
CA THR A 455 -30.65 8.57 -25.51
C THR A 455 -31.44 9.78 -24.99
N HIS A 456 -30.77 10.79 -24.43
CA HIS A 456 -31.34 12.02 -23.87
C HIS A 456 -32.28 11.80 -22.67
N GLN A 457 -32.20 10.67 -21.96
CA GLN A 457 -32.94 10.47 -20.72
C GLN A 457 -32.21 11.15 -19.55
N PRO A 458 -32.90 11.90 -18.68
CA PRO A 458 -32.26 12.59 -17.56
C PRO A 458 -31.69 11.60 -16.53
N ILE A 459 -30.44 11.80 -16.16
CA ILE A 459 -29.79 11.07 -15.06
C ILE A 459 -29.96 11.91 -13.78
N PRO A 460 -30.54 11.35 -12.70
CA PRO A 460 -30.73 12.08 -11.46
C PRO A 460 -29.40 12.58 -10.87
N ALA A 461 -29.39 13.80 -10.32
CA ALA A 461 -28.18 14.43 -9.78
C ALA A 461 -27.57 13.65 -8.60
N TRP A 462 -28.34 12.81 -7.91
CA TRP A 462 -27.88 11.94 -6.83
C TRP A 462 -27.44 10.54 -7.29
N ASN A 463 -27.40 10.30 -8.61
CA ASN A 463 -26.83 9.10 -9.21
C ASN A 463 -25.90 9.49 -10.38
N PRO A 464 -24.80 10.23 -10.11
CA PRO A 464 -23.90 10.72 -11.15
C PRO A 464 -23.14 9.57 -11.83
N PRO A 465 -22.81 9.67 -13.13
CA PRO A 465 -22.05 8.65 -13.87
C PRO A 465 -20.55 8.70 -13.55
N ILE A 466 -20.18 8.54 -12.27
CA ILE A 466 -18.79 8.60 -11.78
C ILE A 466 -17.93 7.51 -12.42
N GLY A 467 -16.69 7.88 -12.78
CA GLY A 467 -15.74 6.99 -13.43
C GLY A 467 -16.08 6.68 -14.89
N GLN A 468 -16.88 7.54 -15.53
CA GLN A 468 -17.27 7.41 -16.94
C GLN A 468 -16.84 8.64 -17.74
N TYR A 469 -16.66 8.45 -19.05
CA TYR A 469 -16.44 9.55 -19.98
C TYR A 469 -17.77 10.15 -20.41
N ILE A 470 -17.84 11.47 -20.41
CA ILE A 470 -19.02 12.26 -20.74
C ILE A 470 -18.73 13.25 -21.87
N ILE A 471 -19.74 13.51 -22.70
CA ILE A 471 -19.69 14.54 -23.74
C ILE A 471 -20.33 15.82 -23.19
N LEU A 472 -19.66 16.95 -23.35
CA LEU A 472 -20.24 18.27 -23.05
C LEU A 472 -21.07 18.76 -24.24
N VAL A 473 -22.38 18.92 -24.04
CA VAL A 473 -23.30 19.39 -25.07
C VAL A 473 -23.17 20.91 -25.26
N GLY A 474 -23.11 21.38 -26.50
CA GLY A 474 -22.96 22.80 -26.83
C GLY A 474 -21.51 23.30 -26.76
N ALA A 475 -20.55 22.39 -26.78
CA ALA A 475 -19.11 22.67 -26.83
C ALA A 475 -18.58 22.76 -28.28
N ASP A 476 -19.48 22.84 -29.24
CA ASP A 476 -19.28 22.79 -30.69
C ASP A 476 -18.37 23.93 -31.22
N GLY A 477 -18.09 24.94 -30.39
CA GLY A 477 -17.19 26.06 -30.68
C GLY A 477 -15.72 25.85 -30.29
N PHE A 478 -15.36 24.73 -29.64
CA PHE A 478 -13.96 24.41 -29.36
C PHE A 478 -13.29 23.82 -30.62
N ASN A 479 -12.68 24.68 -31.44
CA ASN A 479 -11.87 24.22 -32.57
C ASN A 479 -10.49 23.68 -32.11
N PRO A 480 -9.94 22.64 -32.75
CA PRO A 480 -8.61 22.08 -32.44
C PRO A 480 -7.49 23.16 -32.48
N PRO A 481 -6.41 23.01 -31.67
CA PRO A 481 -5.64 21.78 -31.51
C PRO A 481 -5.64 21.22 -30.08
N PHE A 482 -6.74 21.32 -29.35
CA PHE A 482 -6.79 21.01 -27.92
C PHE A 482 -7.12 19.54 -27.58
N ASP A 483 -7.51 18.71 -28.56
CA ASP A 483 -7.75 17.28 -28.39
C ASP A 483 -7.59 16.53 -29.74
N LEU A 484 -7.15 15.27 -29.71
CA LEU A 484 -7.11 14.37 -30.89
C LEU A 484 -8.52 14.00 -31.38
N HIS A 485 -9.55 14.30 -30.58
CA HIS A 485 -10.94 13.94 -30.85
C HIS A 485 -11.83 15.17 -31.13
N GLN A 486 -12.77 15.02 -32.08
CA GLN A 486 -13.63 16.11 -32.60
C GLN A 486 -14.67 16.65 -31.62
N THR A 487 -14.77 16.07 -30.42
CA THR A 487 -15.67 16.51 -29.34
C THR A 487 -14.93 16.45 -28.01
N PRO A 488 -15.03 17.48 -27.15
CA PRO A 488 -14.34 17.48 -25.87
C PRO A 488 -14.93 16.42 -24.94
N LEU A 489 -14.13 15.40 -24.64
CA LEU A 489 -14.46 14.28 -23.76
C LEU A 489 -13.92 14.57 -22.36
N PHE A 490 -14.78 14.45 -21.35
CA PHE A 490 -14.38 14.67 -19.96
C PHE A 490 -14.54 13.38 -19.16
N PHE A 491 -13.56 13.08 -18.32
CA PHE A 491 -13.66 11.98 -17.37
C PHE A 491 -14.23 12.49 -16.04
N LEU A 492 -15.34 11.91 -15.57
CA LEU A 492 -15.95 12.33 -14.31
C LEU A 492 -15.29 11.62 -13.12
N ASP A 493 -14.26 12.25 -12.54
CA ASP A 493 -13.48 11.69 -11.43
C ASP A 493 -14.13 11.92 -10.05
N LYS A 494 -14.79 13.07 -9.87
CA LYS A 494 -15.46 13.50 -8.64
C LYS A 494 -16.75 14.26 -8.94
N PHE A 495 -17.72 14.11 -8.05
CA PHE A 495 -18.98 14.86 -8.13
C PHE A 495 -19.50 15.22 -6.75
N VAL A 496 -20.09 16.40 -6.62
CA VAL A 496 -20.68 16.90 -5.37
C VAL A 496 -22.10 17.37 -5.63
N TYR A 497 -23.06 16.68 -5.01
CA TYR A 497 -24.44 17.12 -4.90
C TYR A 497 -24.61 17.99 -3.66
N ARG A 498 -25.23 19.16 -3.83
CA ARG A 498 -25.65 20.03 -2.71
C ARG A 498 -27.18 20.04 -2.67
N GLY A 499 -27.73 19.65 -1.52
CA GLY A 499 -29.16 19.72 -1.29
C GLY A 499 -29.64 21.18 -1.34
N VAL A 500 -30.82 21.40 -1.90
CA VAL A 500 -31.46 22.72 -1.83
C VAL A 500 -31.80 23.01 -0.37
N SER A 501 -31.44 24.22 0.08
CA SER A 501 -31.50 24.67 1.48
C SER A 501 -32.89 24.56 2.07
#